data_AF-A0A2J6TMH2-F1
#
_entry.id   AF-A0A2J6TMH2-F1
#
_cell.length_a   1.000
_cell.length_b   1.000
_cell.length_c   1.000
_cell.angle_alpha   90.00
_cell.angle_beta   90.00
_cell.angle_gamma   90.00
#
_symmetry.space_group_name_H-M   'P 1'
#
loop_
_entity.id
_entity.type
_entity.pdbx_description
1 polymer ?
#
loop_
_entity_poly.entity_id
_entity_poly.type
_entity_poly.pdbx_seq_one_letter_code
_entity_poly.pdbx_strand_id
1 'polypeptide(L)'
;MALAASSIRLLRLSPALCSSMVLMFALDEHLIFGTWVTPSIRTLANSTLPAWWTRGGHRWRWVLIIFYPVNYILGILNLLVPADQPVSTTWYQWGLFFSIAHMFFVPMALRRIAAIENGVPKGNVVSSMEAWLRMNWVRALTTDLPAWLCFIIAALKAL
;
A
#
# COMPACT_ATOMS: atom_id res chain seq x y z
N MET A 1 -23.81 -23.58 13.52
CA MET A 1 -23.94 -22.19 14.00
C MET A 1 -22.59 -21.57 14.37
N ALA A 2 -21.75 -22.20 15.20
CA ALA A 2 -20.45 -21.64 15.58
C ALA A 2 -19.50 -21.34 14.41
N LEU A 3 -19.39 -22.25 13.43
CA LEU A 3 -18.53 -22.04 12.26
C LEU A 3 -18.94 -20.80 11.45
N ALA A 4 -20.24 -20.62 11.19
CA ALA A 4 -20.74 -19.47 10.43
C ALA A 4 -20.45 -18.14 11.17
N ALA A 5 -20.66 -18.09 12.49
CA ALA A 5 -20.33 -16.92 13.30
C ALA A 5 -18.83 -16.61 13.27
N SER A 6 -17.97 -17.63 13.42
CA SER A 6 -16.51 -17.47 13.32
C SER A 6 -16.05 -17.01 11.94
N SER A 7 -16.65 -17.54 10.87
CA SER A 7 -16.36 -17.12 9.49
C SER A 7 -16.74 -15.65 9.26
N ILE A 8 -17.88 -15.20 9.78
CA ILE A 8 -18.29 -13.79 9.69
C ILE A 8 -17.31 -12.90 10.46
N ARG A 9 -16.90 -13.28 11.68
CA ARG A 9 -15.90 -12.53 12.45
C ARG A 9 -14.56 -12.43 11.71
N LEU A 10 -14.11 -13.52 11.10
CA LEU A 10 -12.90 -13.52 10.29
C LEU A 10 -13.04 -12.59 9.09
N LEU A 11 -14.18 -12.63 8.40
CA LEU A 11 -14.48 -11.71 7.30
C LEU A 11 -14.46 -10.25 7.79
N ARG A 12 -15.05 -9.93 8.95
CA ARG A 12 -15.05 -8.58 9.52
C ARG A 12 -13.63 -8.07 9.79
N LEU A 13 -12.76 -8.93 10.31
CA LEU A 13 -11.38 -8.57 10.64
C LEU A 13 -10.47 -8.49 9.40
N SER A 14 -10.79 -9.24 8.34
CA SER A 14 -9.88 -9.46 7.21
C SER A 14 -9.43 -8.20 6.45
N PRO A 15 -10.26 -7.14 6.21
CA PRO A 15 -9.76 -5.91 5.61
C PRO A 15 -8.71 -5.19 6.47
N ALA A 16 -8.85 -5.23 7.80
CA ALA A 16 -7.88 -4.62 8.71
C ALA A 16 -6.52 -5.35 8.64
N LEU A 17 -6.54 -6.69 8.62
CA LEU A 17 -5.32 -7.49 8.45
C LEU A 17 -4.66 -7.24 7.09
N CYS A 18 -5.46 -7.25 6.02
CA CYS A 18 -4.99 -7.03 4.66
C CYS A 18 -4.38 -5.63 4.49
N SER A 19 -5.08 -4.59 4.95
CA SER A 19 -4.56 -3.20 4.94
C SER A 19 -3.33 -3.01 5.83
N SER A 20 -3.19 -3.77 6.92
CA SER A 20 -1.96 -3.74 7.75
C SER A 20 -0.74 -4.21 6.94
N MET A 21 -0.89 -5.27 6.16
CA MET A 21 0.19 -5.81 5.31
C MET A 21 0.58 -4.82 4.21
N VAL A 22 -0.40 -4.15 3.60
CA VAL A 22 -0.18 -3.11 2.59
C VAL A 22 0.54 -1.89 3.18
N LEU A 23 0.11 -1.42 4.36
CA LEU A 23 0.73 -0.28 5.03
C LEU A 23 2.15 -0.60 5.48
N MET A 24 2.37 -1.80 6.03
CA MET A 24 3.70 -2.30 6.38
C MET A 24 4.62 -2.33 5.16
N PHE A 25 4.12 -2.81 4.02
CA PHE A 25 4.90 -2.80 2.79
C PHE A 25 5.32 -1.38 2.36
N ALA A 26 4.43 -0.38 2.48
CA ALA A 26 4.79 1.00 2.19
C ALA A 26 5.87 1.55 3.14
N LEU A 27 5.87 1.13 4.40
CA LEU A 27 6.93 1.43 5.37
C LEU A 27 8.24 0.74 4.98
N ASP A 28 8.20 -0.55 4.63
CA ASP A 28 9.38 -1.30 4.19
C ASP A 28 10.02 -0.67 2.95
N GLU A 29 9.22 -0.27 1.96
CA GLU A 29 9.68 0.49 0.80
C GLU A 29 10.40 1.77 1.23
N HIS A 30 9.85 2.52 2.19
CA HIS A 30 10.46 3.75 2.67
C HIS A 30 11.80 3.50 3.39
N LEU A 31 11.84 2.51 4.29
CA LEU A 31 13.02 2.19 5.09
C LEU A 31 14.13 1.60 4.21
N ILE A 32 13.80 0.60 3.37
CA ILE A 32 14.78 -0.10 2.55
C ILE A 32 15.22 0.79 1.40
N PHE A 33 14.30 1.38 0.64
CA PHE A 33 14.70 2.17 -0.52
C PHE A 33 15.25 3.54 -0.11
N GLY A 34 14.89 4.04 1.08
CA GLY A 34 15.49 5.23 1.69
C GLY A 34 17.01 5.11 1.89
N THR A 35 17.55 3.90 2.02
CA THR A 35 19.01 3.72 2.12
C THR A 35 19.73 4.21 0.86
N TRP A 36 19.11 4.10 -0.32
CA TRP A 36 19.68 4.54 -1.62
C TRP A 36 19.82 6.05 -1.78
N VAL A 37 19.14 6.85 -0.94
CA VAL A 37 19.19 8.32 -1.04
C VAL A 37 20.18 8.95 -0.04
N THR A 38 20.93 8.12 0.70
CA THR A 38 21.91 8.61 1.67
C THR A 38 23.07 9.34 0.98
N PRO A 39 23.47 10.54 1.43
CA PRO A 39 24.54 11.31 0.79
C PRO A 39 25.87 10.56 0.65
N SER A 40 26.23 9.74 1.64
CA SER A 40 27.50 9.00 1.69
C SER A 40 27.66 7.98 0.56
N ILE A 41 26.56 7.46 0.00
CA ILE A 41 26.60 6.46 -1.08
C ILE A 41 26.08 7.01 -2.40
N ARG A 42 25.74 8.30 -2.51
CA ARG A 42 25.02 8.88 -3.66
C ARG A 42 25.72 8.60 -4.99
N THR A 43 27.04 8.69 -5.04
CA THR A 43 27.83 8.38 -6.25
C THR A 43 27.67 6.92 -6.68
N LEU A 44 27.77 5.98 -5.72
CA LEU A 44 27.60 4.55 -5.97
C LEU A 44 26.15 4.21 -6.32
N ALA A 45 25.19 4.81 -5.61
CA ALA A 45 23.78 4.65 -5.88
C ALA A 45 23.42 5.13 -7.30
N ASN A 46 23.97 6.27 -7.73
CA ASN A 46 23.74 6.79 -9.07
C ASN A 46 24.21 5.85 -10.19
N SER A 47 25.24 5.03 -9.97
CA SER A 47 25.76 4.10 -10.97
C SER A 47 25.11 2.70 -10.91
N THR A 48 24.56 2.30 -9.77
CA THR A 48 24.10 0.91 -9.54
C THR A 48 22.60 0.75 -9.36
N LEU A 49 21.88 1.81 -8.95
CA LEU A 49 20.47 1.75 -8.63
C LEU A 49 19.57 1.21 -9.76
N PRO A 50 19.74 1.60 -11.05
CA PRO A 50 18.90 1.07 -12.13
C PRO A 50 19.03 -0.46 -12.28
N ALA A 51 20.26 -0.97 -12.17
CA ALA A 51 20.55 -2.40 -12.26
C ALA A 51 20.01 -3.15 -11.03
N TRP A 52 20.13 -2.57 -9.84
CA TRP A 52 19.54 -3.14 -8.63
C TRP A 52 18.02 -3.17 -8.71
N TRP A 53 17.40 -2.08 -9.16
CA TRP A 53 15.95 -1.96 -9.26
C TRP A 53 15.39 -3.00 -10.23
N THR A 54 15.93 -3.09 -11.45
CA THR A 54 15.47 -4.02 -12.49
C THR A 54 15.61 -5.50 -12.09
N ARG A 55 16.66 -5.85 -11.33
CA ARG A 55 16.90 -7.24 -10.87
C ARG A 55 16.17 -7.61 -9.58
N GLY A 56 16.07 -6.66 -8.65
CA GLY A 56 15.60 -6.88 -7.27
C GLY A 56 14.31 -6.13 -6.94
N GLY A 57 14.26 -4.82 -7.20
CA GLY A 57 13.12 -3.96 -6.84
C GLY A 57 11.76 -4.43 -7.40
N HIS A 58 11.74 -4.98 -8.62
CA HIS A 58 10.49 -5.52 -9.20
C HIS A 58 9.90 -6.70 -8.44
N ARG A 59 10.73 -7.47 -7.72
CA ARG A 59 10.30 -8.73 -7.07
C ARG A 59 9.31 -8.51 -5.95
N TRP A 60 9.08 -7.28 -5.53
CA TRP A 60 8.25 -6.92 -4.39
C TRP A 60 6.83 -6.48 -4.83
N ARG A 61 6.63 -6.23 -6.14
CA ARG A 61 5.36 -5.73 -6.70
C ARG A 61 4.18 -6.68 -6.53
N TRP A 62 4.43 -7.99 -6.36
CA TRP A 62 3.36 -8.97 -6.16
C TRP A 62 2.52 -8.65 -4.93
N VAL A 63 3.13 -8.04 -3.89
CA VAL A 63 2.40 -7.64 -2.67
C VAL A 63 1.27 -6.68 -3.06
N LEU A 64 1.57 -5.67 -3.87
CA LEU A 64 0.56 -4.70 -4.33
C LEU A 64 -0.47 -5.35 -5.25
N ILE A 65 -0.02 -6.19 -6.19
CA ILE A 65 -0.89 -6.85 -7.18
C ILE A 65 -1.91 -7.78 -6.52
N ILE A 66 -1.54 -8.43 -5.41
CA ILE A 66 -2.42 -9.36 -4.69
C ILE A 66 -3.24 -8.64 -3.62
N PHE A 67 -2.58 -7.90 -2.73
CA PHE A 67 -3.24 -7.42 -1.51
C PHE A 67 -4.24 -6.28 -1.77
N TYR A 68 -4.04 -5.41 -2.78
CA TYR A 68 -5.05 -4.39 -3.08
C TYR A 68 -6.38 -4.99 -3.59
N PRO A 69 -6.40 -5.84 -4.64
CA PRO A 69 -7.63 -6.49 -5.06
C PRO A 69 -8.29 -7.31 -3.96
N VAL A 70 -7.51 -8.05 -3.16
CA VAL A 70 -8.03 -8.80 -2.01
C VAL A 70 -8.69 -7.85 -1.02
N ASN A 71 -8.04 -6.73 -0.66
CA ASN A 71 -8.60 -5.77 0.28
C ASN A 71 -9.91 -5.15 -0.25
N TYR A 72 -10.02 -4.92 -1.57
CA TYR A 72 -11.24 -4.43 -2.20
C TYR A 72 -12.37 -5.45 -2.10
N ILE A 73 -12.10 -6.70 -2.44
CA ILE A 73 -13.07 -7.80 -2.36
C ILE A 73 -13.55 -7.95 -0.92
N LEU A 74 -12.64 -7.99 0.05
CA LEU A 74 -12.99 -8.12 1.47
C LEU A 74 -13.79 -6.92 1.99
N GLY A 75 -13.44 -5.70 1.58
CA GLY A 75 -14.21 -4.49 1.88
C GLY A 75 -15.63 -4.57 1.32
N ILE A 76 -15.78 -4.95 0.05
CA ILE A 76 -17.09 -5.11 -0.61
C ILE A 76 -17.93 -6.21 0.07
N LEU A 77 -17.35 -7.37 0.35
CA LEU A 77 -18.04 -8.45 1.04
C LEU A 77 -18.57 -8.00 2.42
N ASN A 78 -17.81 -7.16 3.14
CA ASN A 78 -18.26 -6.58 4.40
C ASN A 78 -19.44 -5.60 4.25
N LEU A 79 -19.60 -4.96 3.10
CA LEU A 79 -20.77 -4.13 2.80
C LEU A 79 -22.01 -4.94 2.42
N LEU A 80 -21.82 -6.16 1.91
CA LEU A 80 -22.90 -7.06 1.50
C LEU A 80 -23.43 -7.93 2.65
N VAL A 81 -22.61 -8.20 3.67
CA VAL A 81 -23.04 -8.93 4.86
C VAL A 81 -23.73 -7.98 5.84
N PRO A 82 -24.97 -8.28 6.29
CA PRO A 82 -25.67 -7.46 7.27
C PRO A 82 -24.83 -7.20 8.53
N ALA A 83 -24.87 -5.96 9.01
CA ALA A 83 -24.21 -5.55 10.24
C ALA A 83 -25.27 -5.13 11.25
N ASP A 84 -25.12 -5.58 12.49
CA ASP A 84 -26.01 -5.20 13.59
C ASP A 84 -25.87 -3.70 13.95
N GLN A 85 -24.69 -3.13 13.68
CA GLN A 85 -24.40 -1.71 13.86
C GLN A 85 -24.20 -1.01 12.50
N PRO A 86 -25.16 -0.17 12.05
CA PRO A 86 -25.05 0.58 10.79
C PRO A 86 -23.80 1.44 10.67
N VAL A 87 -23.30 1.94 11.82
CA VAL A 87 -22.07 2.75 11.88
C VAL A 87 -20.85 1.98 11.35
N SER A 88 -20.78 0.65 11.56
CA SER A 88 -19.67 -0.16 11.05
C SER A 88 -19.62 -0.15 9.51
N THR A 89 -20.78 -0.23 8.85
CA THR A 89 -20.89 -0.17 7.39
C THR A 89 -20.31 1.13 6.83
N THR A 90 -20.56 2.27 7.47
CA THR A 90 -19.97 3.56 7.07
C THR A 90 -18.45 3.54 7.14
N TRP A 91 -17.87 2.92 8.16
CA TRP A 91 -16.41 2.79 8.26
C TRP A 91 -15.83 1.83 7.21
N TYR A 92 -16.51 0.73 6.87
CA TYR A 92 -16.10 -0.12 5.74
C TYR A 92 -16.15 0.63 4.41
N GLN A 93 -17.17 1.49 4.20
CA GLN A 93 -17.28 2.31 3.00
C GLN A 93 -16.11 3.28 2.86
N TRP A 94 -15.78 4.02 3.93
CA TRP A 94 -14.62 4.93 3.92
C TRP A 94 -13.30 4.18 3.78
N GLY A 95 -13.14 3.04 4.45
CA GLY A 95 -11.96 2.20 4.29
C GLY A 95 -11.77 1.74 2.84
N LEU A 96 -12.84 1.28 2.19
CA LEU A 96 -12.83 0.89 0.77
C LEU A 96 -12.53 2.09 -0.14
N PHE A 97 -13.14 3.24 0.13
CA PHE A 97 -12.90 4.47 -0.63
C PHE A 97 -11.41 4.86 -0.62
N PHE A 98 -10.79 4.95 0.56
CA PHE A 98 -9.37 5.30 0.67
C PHE A 98 -8.46 4.23 0.06
N SER A 99 -8.81 2.95 0.21
CA SER A 99 -8.09 1.83 -0.40
C SER A 99 -8.11 1.91 -1.93
N ILE A 100 -9.23 2.30 -2.54
CA ILE A 100 -9.35 2.53 -3.99
C ILE A 100 -8.62 3.82 -4.40
N ALA A 101 -8.67 4.87 -3.58
CA ALA A 101 -8.01 6.15 -3.85
C ALA A 101 -6.49 6.00 -4.05
N HIS A 102 -5.87 4.96 -3.50
CA HIS A 102 -4.50 4.54 -3.82
C HIS A 102 -4.23 4.53 -5.34
N MET A 103 -5.20 4.07 -6.13
CA MET A 103 -5.05 3.88 -7.57
C MET A 103 -4.84 5.20 -8.33
N PHE A 104 -5.21 6.35 -7.75
CA PHE A 104 -4.91 7.66 -8.33
C PHE A 104 -3.41 7.96 -8.42
N PHE A 105 -2.59 7.30 -7.60
CA PHE A 105 -1.14 7.46 -7.62
C PHE A 105 -0.45 6.58 -8.68
N VAL A 106 -1.12 5.57 -9.24
CA VAL A 106 -0.52 4.60 -10.16
C VAL A 106 0.17 5.25 -11.37
N PRO A 107 -0.43 6.20 -12.10
CA PRO A 107 0.24 6.83 -13.25
C PRO A 107 1.51 7.59 -12.86
N MET A 108 1.52 8.22 -11.68
CA MET A 108 2.69 8.91 -11.17
C MET A 108 3.76 7.92 -10.69
N ALA A 109 3.37 6.86 -10.00
CA ALA A 109 4.26 5.81 -9.54
C ALA A 109 4.98 5.14 -10.72
N LEU A 110 4.25 4.72 -11.76
CA LEU A 110 4.81 4.09 -12.95
C LEU A 110 5.82 4.99 -13.66
N ARG A 111 5.53 6.30 -13.80
CA ARG A 111 6.47 7.26 -14.40
C ARG A 111 7.77 7.39 -13.61
N ARG A 112 7.69 7.43 -12.27
CA ARG A 112 8.87 7.55 -11.39
C ARG A 112 9.68 6.26 -11.36
N ILE A 113 9.01 5.12 -11.34
CA ILE A 113 9.62 3.79 -11.45
C ILE A 113 10.38 3.68 -12.78
N ALA A 114 9.75 4.06 -13.89
CA ALA A 114 10.41 4.06 -15.19
C ALA A 114 11.63 4.98 -15.24
N ALA A 115 11.61 6.13 -14.55
CA ALA A 115 12.77 7.00 -14.46
C ALA A 115 13.94 6.35 -13.69
N ILE A 116 13.65 5.61 -12.61
CA ILE A 116 14.66 4.85 -11.85
C ILE A 116 15.24 3.73 -12.72
N GLU A 117 14.37 2.95 -13.38
CA GLU A 117 14.74 1.84 -14.27
C GLU A 117 15.66 2.29 -15.41
N ASN A 118 15.36 3.45 -16.00
CA ASN A 118 16.10 3.99 -17.13
C ASN A 118 17.27 4.90 -16.73
N GLY A 119 17.58 5.03 -15.43
CA GLY A 119 18.69 5.85 -14.97
C GLY A 119 18.52 7.35 -15.25
N VAL A 120 17.28 7.84 -15.20
CA VAL A 120 16.92 9.24 -15.50
C VAL A 120 16.76 10.03 -14.19
N PRO A 121 17.30 11.26 -14.09
CA PRO A 121 18.26 11.88 -15.02
C PRO A 121 19.62 11.19 -14.98
N LYS A 122 20.32 11.17 -16.12
CA LYS A 122 21.65 10.55 -16.22
C LYS A 122 22.61 11.18 -15.21
N GLY A 123 23.32 10.34 -14.47
CA GLY A 123 24.27 10.77 -13.42
C GLY A 123 23.62 11.23 -12.11
N ASN A 124 22.29 11.30 -12.02
CA ASN A 124 21.57 11.67 -10.78
C ASN A 124 20.24 10.93 -10.63
N VAL A 125 20.21 9.63 -10.94
CA VAL A 125 19.00 8.77 -10.79
C VAL A 125 18.51 8.71 -9.34
N VAL A 126 19.37 8.94 -8.34
CA VAL A 126 18.98 9.05 -6.93
C VAL A 126 17.88 10.11 -6.73
N SER A 127 17.88 11.19 -7.51
CA SER A 127 16.80 12.19 -7.45
C SER A 127 15.42 11.63 -7.85
N SER A 128 15.37 10.66 -8.76
CA SER A 128 14.14 9.97 -9.12
C SER A 128 13.68 9.02 -8.01
N MET A 129 14.61 8.40 -7.29
CA MET A 129 14.29 7.63 -6.07
C MET A 129 13.76 8.52 -4.95
N GLU A 130 14.38 9.68 -4.69
CA GLU A 130 13.89 10.67 -3.71
C GLU A 130 12.45 11.11 -4.06
N ALA A 131 12.21 11.41 -5.34
CA ALA A 131 10.88 11.80 -5.80
C ALA A 131 9.85 10.67 -5.68
N TRP A 132 10.25 9.43 -5.95
CA TRP A 132 9.41 8.24 -5.76
C TRP A 132 9.09 8.03 -4.29
N LEU A 133 10.09 8.06 -3.40
CA LEU A 133 9.92 7.86 -1.95
C LEU A 133 8.96 8.88 -1.35
N ARG A 134 9.12 10.16 -1.70
CA ARG A 134 8.22 11.22 -1.25
C ARG A 134 6.78 10.96 -1.68
N MET A 135 6.59 10.59 -2.95
CA MET A 135 5.25 10.27 -3.46
C MET A 135 4.66 9.01 -2.79
N ASN A 136 5.48 7.97 -2.62
CA ASN A 136 5.09 6.72 -1.95
C ASN A 136 4.62 6.98 -0.52
N TRP A 137 5.34 7.83 0.20
CA TRP A 137 5.01 8.21 1.57
C TRP A 137 3.75 9.06 1.66
N VAL A 138 3.60 10.06 0.78
CA VAL A 138 2.38 10.88 0.69
C VAL A 138 1.17 9.99 0.40
N ARG A 139 1.28 9.07 -0.57
CA ARG A 139 0.24 8.08 -0.86
C ARG A 139 -0.10 7.27 0.38
N ALA A 140 0.89 6.63 1.00
CA ALA A 140 0.68 5.80 2.19
C ALA A 140 -0.05 6.56 3.31
N LEU A 141 0.32 7.81 3.57
CA LEU A 141 -0.31 8.63 4.62
C LEU A 141 -1.71 9.14 4.26
N THR A 142 -2.02 9.31 2.97
CA THR A 142 -3.31 9.89 2.53
C THR A 142 -4.32 8.86 2.06
N THR A 143 -3.89 7.63 1.74
CA THR A 143 -4.76 6.54 1.30
C THR A 143 -4.65 5.34 2.23
N ASP A 144 -3.45 4.78 2.39
CA ASP A 144 -3.29 3.45 2.98
C ASP A 144 -3.50 3.48 4.50
N LEU A 145 -2.97 4.50 5.19
CA LEU A 145 -3.15 4.72 6.63
C LEU A 145 -4.61 5.07 6.99
N PRO A 146 -5.30 6.02 6.32
CA PRO A 146 -6.73 6.24 6.54
C PRO A 146 -7.58 5.00 6.28
N ALA A 147 -7.30 4.25 5.22
CA ALA A 147 -8.00 3.00 4.93
C ALA A 147 -7.84 1.98 6.07
N TRP A 148 -6.62 1.80 6.55
CA TRP A 148 -6.29 0.92 7.66
C TRP A 148 -7.03 1.31 8.96
N LEU A 149 -7.01 2.60 9.32
CA LEU A 149 -7.74 3.10 10.49
C LEU A 149 -9.24 2.85 10.36
N CYS A 150 -9.83 3.14 9.20
CA CYS A 150 -11.24 2.90 8.95
C CYS A 150 -11.60 1.42 9.08
N PHE A 151 -10.80 0.51 8.51
CA PHE A 151 -11.06 -0.92 8.60
C PHE A 151 -10.89 -1.48 10.03
N ILE A 152 -9.95 -0.96 10.82
CA ILE A 152 -9.85 -1.30 12.25
C ILE A 152 -11.12 -0.87 12.99
N ILE A 153 -11.55 0.38 12.81
CA ILE A 153 -12.74 0.90 13.50
C ILE A 153 -13.99 0.12 13.05
N ALA A 154 -14.10 -0.21 11.76
CA ALA A 154 -15.19 -1.00 11.22
C ALA A 154 -15.26 -2.38 11.87
N ALA A 155 -14.11 -3.08 11.95
CA ALA A 155 -14.01 -4.40 12.56
C ALA A 155 -14.35 -4.35 14.06
N LEU A 156 -13.80 -3.40 14.83
CA LEU A 156 -14.09 -3.25 16.26
C LEU A 156 -15.57 -2.98 16.54
N LYS A 157 -16.29 -2.37 15.59
CA LYS A 157 -17.73 -2.11 15.71
C LYS A 157 -18.61 -3.26 15.18
N ALA A 158 -18.05 -4.19 14.41
CA ALA A 158 -18.77 -5.29 13.78
C ALA A 158 -18.61 -6.65 14.48
N LEU A 159 -17.65 -6.76 15.41
CA LEU A 159 -17.32 -7.96 16.16
C LEU A 159 -18.04 -8.00 17.51
#